data_AF-A0A068R2U8-F1
#
_entry.id   AF-A0A068R2U8-F1
#
_cell.length_a   1.000
_cell.length_b   1.000
_cell.length_c   1.000
_cell.angle_alpha   90.00
_cell.angle_beta   90.00
_cell.angle_gamma   90.00
#
_symmetry.space_group_name_H-M   'P 1'
#
loop_
_entity.id
_entity.type
_entity.pdbx_description
1 polymer ?
#
loop_
_entity_poly.entity_id
_entity_poly.type
_entity_poly.pdbx_seq_one_letter_code
_entity_poly.pdbx_strand_id
1 'polypeptide(L)'
;MELKGALISIDAMGCQTQIARDIIEAGADYLLSVKDNQKNLHRVVREALAGQLSGSLTREKVHIEQGHGRIEIRQSHVMDASSLVAHFPEWPELKTVGVTVGYRQEKGKSASLEYHYAISSAELTEEQFAQAIRSHWQIENNLHWILDVSFREDDCKIYRKNAAENIAILRRVALNMLKKETTKLSIRMKRKRAWMKIGFLEQVLQAGFSGLDDI
;
A
#
# COMPACT_ATOMS: atom_id res chain seq x y z
N MET A 1 -2.98 15.35 12.48
CA MET A 1 -3.55 14.33 11.57
C MET A 1 -4.81 13.83 12.25
N GLU A 2 -5.97 14.13 11.69
CA GLU A 2 -7.24 13.70 12.25
C GLU A 2 -7.53 12.31 11.68
N LEU A 3 -7.44 11.27 12.52
CA LEU A 3 -7.67 9.88 12.09
C LEU A 3 -9.16 9.59 11.89
N LYS A 4 -10.02 10.38 12.55
CA LYS A 4 -11.46 10.18 12.58
C LYS A 4 -12.06 10.16 11.16
N GLY A 5 -12.78 9.10 10.84
CA GLY A 5 -13.42 8.88 9.53
C GLY A 5 -12.47 8.47 8.40
N ALA A 6 -11.18 8.24 8.68
CA ALA A 6 -10.24 7.73 7.69
C ALA A 6 -10.28 6.20 7.60
N LEU A 7 -10.03 5.67 6.39
CA LEU A 7 -9.76 4.24 6.18
C LEU A 7 -8.25 3.98 6.25
N ILE A 8 -7.81 3.28 7.30
CA ILE A 8 -6.42 2.98 7.59
C ILE A 8 -6.08 1.61 7.01
N SER A 9 -5.26 1.58 5.95
CA SER A 9 -4.77 0.33 5.36
C SER A 9 -3.44 -0.09 5.96
N ILE A 10 -3.31 -1.36 6.35
CA ILE A 10 -2.08 -1.91 6.94
C ILE A 10 -1.79 -3.28 6.33
N ASP A 11 -0.51 -3.58 6.17
CA ASP A 11 -0.03 -4.84 5.63
C ASP A 11 -0.34 -6.04 6.55
N ALA A 12 0.05 -7.23 6.08
CA ALA A 12 -0.23 -8.45 6.82
C ALA A 12 0.48 -8.47 8.19
N MET A 13 1.67 -7.88 8.34
CA MET A 13 2.39 -7.89 9.61
C MET A 13 1.65 -7.09 10.69
N GLY A 14 0.98 -6.01 10.31
CA GLY A 14 0.12 -5.20 11.18
C GLY A 14 -1.32 -5.69 11.30
N CYS A 15 -1.68 -6.84 10.71
CA CYS A 15 -2.99 -7.46 10.88
C CYS A 15 -3.11 -8.11 12.27
N GLN A 16 -3.34 -7.26 13.27
CA GLN A 16 -3.42 -7.60 14.68
C GLN A 16 -4.69 -7.02 15.29
N THR A 17 -5.33 -7.78 16.16
CA THR A 17 -6.60 -7.40 16.80
C THR A 17 -6.45 -6.16 17.67
N GLN A 18 -5.30 -5.96 18.33
CA GLN A 18 -5.03 -4.75 19.11
C GLN A 18 -4.98 -3.51 18.21
N ILE A 19 -4.28 -3.59 17.07
CA ILE A 19 -4.21 -2.49 16.10
C ILE A 19 -5.61 -2.16 15.57
N ALA A 20 -6.42 -3.18 15.27
CA ALA A 20 -7.80 -2.98 14.85
C ALA A 20 -8.63 -2.23 15.91
N ARG A 21 -8.48 -2.57 17.21
CA ARG A 21 -9.15 -1.87 18.31
C ARG A 21 -8.71 -0.42 18.43
N ASP A 22 -7.42 -0.17 18.41
CA ASP A 22 -6.87 1.19 18.52
C ASP A 22 -7.38 2.10 17.39
N ILE A 23 -7.55 1.55 16.17
CA ILE A 23 -8.11 2.25 15.01
C ILE A 23 -9.58 2.62 15.24
N ILE A 24 -10.39 1.66 15.68
CA ILE A 24 -11.81 1.89 15.97
C ILE A 24 -12.00 2.88 17.11
N GLU A 25 -11.22 2.76 18.20
CA GLU A 25 -11.25 3.69 19.34
C GLU A 25 -10.86 5.12 18.93
N ALA A 26 -10.00 5.28 17.92
CA ALA A 26 -9.67 6.57 17.31
C ALA A 26 -10.78 7.11 16.37
N GLY A 27 -11.88 6.38 16.19
CA GLY A 27 -13.00 6.73 15.33
C GLY A 27 -12.69 6.61 13.84
N ALA A 28 -11.75 5.73 13.48
CA ALA A 28 -11.33 5.44 12.12
C ALA A 28 -11.73 4.02 11.73
N ASP A 29 -11.67 3.71 10.43
CA ASP A 29 -11.89 2.36 9.91
C ASP A 29 -10.58 1.69 9.55
N TYR A 30 -10.50 0.36 9.66
CA TYR A 30 -9.33 -0.40 9.21
C TYR A 30 -9.58 -1.13 7.89
N LEU A 31 -8.51 -1.36 7.13
CA LEU A 31 -8.41 -2.32 6.03
C LEU A 31 -7.09 -3.11 6.20
N LEU A 32 -7.18 -4.33 6.70
CA LEU A 32 -6.00 -5.11 7.09
C LEU A 32 -5.79 -6.29 6.15
N SER A 33 -4.60 -6.39 5.56
CA SER A 33 -4.24 -7.54 4.74
C SER A 33 -4.15 -8.81 5.59
N VAL A 34 -4.69 -9.92 5.10
CA VAL A 34 -4.72 -11.20 5.82
C VAL A 34 -3.88 -12.23 5.07
N LYS A 35 -2.90 -12.84 5.75
CA LYS A 35 -2.05 -13.92 5.23
C LYS A 35 -1.82 -14.98 6.32
N ASP A 36 -0.69 -15.69 6.24
CA ASP A 36 -0.32 -16.79 7.13
C ASP A 36 -0.03 -16.39 8.58
N ASN A 37 0.06 -15.10 8.89
CA ASN A 37 0.15 -14.63 10.27
C ASN A 37 -1.18 -14.78 11.02
N GLN A 38 -2.32 -14.86 10.30
CA GLN A 38 -3.65 -15.10 10.85
C GLN A 38 -4.28 -16.32 10.14
N LYS A 39 -3.65 -17.50 10.27
CA LYS A 39 -3.97 -18.70 9.47
C LYS A 39 -5.45 -19.08 9.46
N ASN A 40 -6.11 -19.05 10.62
CA ASN A 40 -7.53 -19.42 10.71
C ASN A 40 -8.42 -18.39 9.99
N LEU A 41 -8.21 -17.10 10.25
CA LEU A 41 -8.92 -16.02 9.58
C LEU A 41 -8.70 -16.08 8.06
N HIS A 42 -7.45 -16.22 7.62
CA HIS A 42 -7.10 -16.33 6.20
C HIS A 42 -7.83 -17.49 5.52
N ARG A 43 -7.84 -18.66 6.16
CA ARG A 43 -8.54 -19.85 5.63
C ARG A 43 -10.03 -19.60 5.48
N VAL A 44 -10.68 -19.08 6.52
CA VAL A 44 -12.14 -18.87 6.51
C VAL A 44 -12.53 -17.77 5.51
N VAL A 45 -11.78 -16.66 5.45
CA VAL A 45 -12.02 -15.59 4.46
C VAL A 45 -11.84 -16.13 3.04
N ARG A 46 -10.81 -16.93 2.79
CA ARG A 46 -10.58 -17.58 1.50
C ARG A 46 -11.71 -18.52 1.11
N GLU A 47 -12.17 -19.36 2.04
CA GLU A 47 -13.30 -20.28 1.82
C GLU A 47 -14.59 -19.52 1.51
N ALA A 48 -14.87 -18.45 2.24
CA ALA A 48 -16.07 -17.64 2.04
C ALA A 48 -16.08 -16.93 0.67
N LEU A 49 -14.93 -16.46 0.21
CA LEU A 49 -14.80 -15.78 -1.09
C LEU A 49 -14.60 -16.74 -2.28
N ALA A 50 -14.35 -18.04 -2.05
CA ALA A 50 -14.10 -19.01 -3.11
C ALA A 50 -15.27 -19.12 -4.11
N GLY A 51 -16.51 -18.98 -3.60
CA GLY A 51 -17.72 -18.99 -4.44
C GLY A 51 -17.77 -17.81 -5.41
N GLN A 52 -17.34 -16.61 -4.99
CA GLN A 52 -17.30 -15.42 -5.85
C GLN A 52 -16.20 -15.50 -6.91
N LEU A 53 -15.09 -16.15 -6.58
CA LEU A 53 -13.97 -16.40 -7.50
C LEU A 53 -14.29 -17.42 -8.60
N SER A 54 -15.38 -18.18 -8.46
CA SER A 54 -15.78 -19.21 -9.43
C SER A 54 -16.63 -18.66 -10.59
N GLY A 55 -17.01 -17.38 -10.53
CA GLY A 55 -17.75 -16.70 -11.59
C GLY A 55 -16.87 -16.35 -12.80
N SER A 56 -17.49 -16.18 -13.98
CA SER A 56 -16.76 -15.80 -15.19
C SER A 56 -16.18 -14.39 -15.07
N LEU A 57 -14.90 -14.23 -15.43
CA LEU A 57 -14.20 -12.95 -15.53
C LEU A 57 -14.87 -12.07 -16.58
N THR A 58 -15.76 -11.17 -16.19
CA THR A 58 -16.32 -10.16 -17.10
C THR A 58 -15.33 -9.02 -17.28
N ARG A 59 -15.08 -8.64 -18.55
CA ARG A 59 -14.12 -7.60 -18.95
C ARG A 59 -14.38 -6.24 -18.28
N GLU A 60 -15.62 -5.99 -17.87
CA GLU A 60 -16.08 -4.78 -17.17
C GLU A 60 -15.56 -4.68 -15.73
N LYS A 61 -15.25 -5.81 -15.09
CA LYS A 61 -14.79 -5.89 -13.69
C LYS A 61 -13.27 -5.94 -13.54
N VAL A 62 -12.55 -5.71 -14.63
CA VAL A 62 -11.12 -6.01 -14.72
C VAL A 62 -10.35 -4.75 -15.05
N HIS A 63 -9.36 -4.43 -14.23
CA HIS A 63 -8.39 -3.38 -14.51
C HIS A 63 -7.18 -3.97 -15.25
N ILE A 64 -6.94 -3.48 -16.47
CA ILE A 64 -5.82 -3.91 -17.31
C ILE A 64 -4.78 -2.79 -17.38
N GLU A 65 -3.55 -3.09 -16.98
CA GLU A 65 -2.38 -2.23 -17.20
C GLU A 65 -1.43 -2.91 -18.17
N GLN A 66 -1.16 -2.23 -19.29
CA GLN A 66 -0.19 -2.67 -20.30
C GLN A 66 0.98 -1.70 -20.34
N GLY A 67 2.20 -2.20 -20.16
CA GLY A 67 3.41 -1.38 -20.25
C GLY A 67 4.68 -2.20 -20.40
N HIS A 68 5.58 -1.78 -21.28
CA HIS A 68 6.93 -2.35 -21.47
C HIS A 68 6.97 -3.90 -21.61
N GLY A 69 5.97 -4.51 -22.26
CA GLY A 69 5.91 -5.97 -22.46
C GLY A 69 5.35 -6.75 -21.26
N ARG A 70 4.73 -6.05 -20.29
CA ARG A 70 4.03 -6.61 -19.15
C ARG A 70 2.52 -6.32 -19.25
N ILE A 71 1.72 -7.34 -18.95
CA ILE A 71 0.27 -7.25 -18.78
C ILE A 71 -0.01 -7.56 -17.31
N GLU A 72 -0.66 -6.60 -16.63
CA GLU A 72 -1.21 -6.80 -15.29
C GLU A 72 -2.72 -6.62 -15.34
N ILE A 73 -3.42 -7.59 -14.76
CA ILE A 73 -4.87 -7.68 -14.72
C ILE A 73 -5.24 -7.81 -13.24
N ARG A 74 -6.13 -6.95 -12.75
CA ARG A 74 -6.61 -7.00 -11.37
C ARG A 74 -8.13 -7.00 -11.31
N GLN A 75 -8.67 -7.84 -10.45
CA GLN A 75 -10.09 -7.90 -10.13
C GLN A 75 -10.23 -7.98 -8.61
N SER A 76 -11.23 -7.27 -8.07
CA SER A 76 -11.53 -7.35 -6.64
C SER A 76 -12.96 -7.83 -6.42
N HIS A 77 -13.13 -8.55 -5.33
CA HIS A 77 -14.41 -9.07 -4.86
C HIS A 77 -14.54 -8.77 -3.38
N VAL A 78 -15.75 -8.44 -2.95
CA VAL A 78 -16.07 -8.18 -1.55
C VAL A 78 -17.31 -8.95 -1.13
N MET A 79 -17.36 -9.26 0.15
CA MET A 79 -18.49 -9.92 0.79
C MET A 79 -18.74 -9.26 2.14
N ASP A 80 -20.02 -9.13 2.47
CA ASP A 80 -20.45 -8.77 3.82
C ASP A 80 -19.95 -9.81 4.84
N ALA A 81 -19.39 -9.33 5.95
CA ALA A 81 -18.75 -10.18 6.93
C ALA A 81 -19.70 -10.70 8.02
N SER A 82 -21.01 -10.39 7.97
CA SER A 82 -21.96 -10.73 9.04
C SER A 82 -21.99 -12.22 9.38
N SER A 83 -21.80 -13.09 8.37
CA SER A 83 -21.72 -14.55 8.56
C SER A 83 -20.43 -15.02 9.26
N LEU A 84 -19.39 -14.18 9.26
CA LEU A 84 -18.07 -14.43 9.81
C LEU A 84 -17.88 -13.82 11.20
N VAL A 85 -18.61 -12.74 11.54
CA VAL A 85 -18.46 -12.03 12.83
C VAL A 85 -18.55 -12.97 14.03
N ALA A 86 -19.48 -13.93 14.03
CA ALA A 86 -19.65 -14.88 15.12
C ALA A 86 -18.42 -15.80 15.33
N HIS A 87 -17.64 -16.05 14.27
CA HIS A 87 -16.43 -16.86 14.32
C HIS A 87 -15.19 -16.06 14.74
N PHE A 88 -15.26 -14.74 14.65
CA PHE A 88 -14.14 -13.81 14.80
C PHE A 88 -14.51 -12.60 15.69
N PRO A 89 -15.05 -12.81 16.91
CA PRO A 89 -15.49 -11.72 17.79
C PRO A 89 -14.34 -10.82 18.25
N GLU A 90 -13.10 -11.25 18.11
CA GLU A 90 -11.91 -10.47 18.46
C GLU A 90 -11.62 -9.31 17.49
N TRP A 91 -12.26 -9.29 16.32
CA TRP A 91 -12.12 -8.25 15.30
C TRP A 91 -13.27 -7.23 15.42
N PRO A 92 -13.02 -6.04 15.99
CA PRO A 92 -14.06 -5.06 16.25
C PRO A 92 -14.64 -4.52 14.95
N GLU A 93 -15.97 -4.38 14.90
CA GLU A 93 -16.69 -3.83 13.75
C GLU A 93 -16.39 -4.51 12.40
N LEU A 94 -16.01 -5.80 12.38
CA LEU A 94 -15.77 -6.51 11.12
C LEU A 94 -17.02 -6.53 10.21
N LYS A 95 -17.01 -5.70 9.16
CA LYS A 95 -18.16 -5.50 8.25
C LYS A 95 -17.92 -6.03 6.84
N THR A 96 -16.69 -5.99 6.34
CA THR A 96 -16.39 -6.45 4.97
C THR A 96 -15.15 -7.32 4.92
N VAL A 97 -15.19 -8.37 4.12
CA VAL A 97 -14.02 -9.16 3.72
C VAL A 97 -13.88 -9.10 2.21
N GLY A 98 -12.65 -9.08 1.70
CA GLY A 98 -12.43 -8.97 0.27
C GLY A 98 -11.16 -9.66 -0.22
N VAL A 99 -11.12 -9.89 -1.52
CA VAL A 99 -9.96 -10.43 -2.23
C VAL A 99 -9.70 -9.63 -3.49
N THR A 100 -8.44 -9.25 -3.70
CA THR A 100 -7.95 -8.80 -5.00
C THR A 100 -7.15 -9.91 -5.64
N VAL A 101 -7.56 -10.33 -6.83
CA VAL A 101 -6.85 -11.29 -7.68
C VAL A 101 -6.03 -10.52 -8.70
N GLY A 102 -4.72 -10.76 -8.70
CA GLY A 102 -3.78 -10.19 -9.66
C GLY A 102 -3.27 -11.26 -10.62
N TYR A 103 -3.47 -11.07 -11.92
CA TYR A 103 -2.80 -11.82 -12.96
C TYR A 103 -1.70 -10.96 -13.57
N ARG A 104 -0.48 -11.50 -13.59
CA ARG A 104 0.68 -10.83 -14.17
C ARG A 104 1.37 -11.75 -15.17
N GLN A 105 1.54 -11.24 -16.39
CA GLN A 105 2.28 -11.91 -17.46
C GLN A 105 3.34 -10.97 -18.03
N GLU A 106 4.58 -11.45 -18.08
CA GLU A 106 5.72 -10.75 -18.66
C GLU A 106 6.23 -11.55 -19.86
N LYS A 107 6.68 -10.87 -20.92
CA LYS A 107 7.19 -11.54 -22.13
C LYS A 107 8.32 -12.50 -21.77
N GLY A 108 8.14 -13.78 -22.08
CA GLY A 108 9.14 -14.84 -21.82
C GLY A 108 9.13 -15.43 -20.41
N LYS A 109 8.18 -15.05 -19.55
CA LYS A 109 7.96 -15.67 -18.23
C LYS A 109 6.59 -16.32 -18.15
N SER A 110 6.48 -17.33 -17.28
CA SER A 110 5.18 -17.92 -16.93
C SER A 110 4.26 -16.86 -16.33
N ALA A 111 2.98 -16.98 -16.62
CA ALA A 111 1.98 -16.18 -15.95
C ALA A 111 1.96 -16.48 -14.44
N SER A 112 1.76 -15.45 -13.65
CA SER A 112 1.64 -15.53 -12.18
C SER A 112 0.26 -15.06 -11.76
N LEU A 113 -0.31 -15.74 -10.77
CA LEU A 113 -1.60 -15.43 -10.18
C LEU A 113 -1.39 -15.20 -8.68
N GLU A 114 -1.79 -14.03 -8.21
CA GLU A 114 -1.62 -13.59 -6.83
C GLU A 114 -2.99 -13.29 -6.23
N TYR A 115 -3.17 -13.67 -4.96
CA TYR A 115 -4.39 -13.40 -4.20
C TYR A 115 -4.04 -12.55 -3.00
N HIS A 116 -4.77 -11.46 -2.82
CA HIS A 116 -4.61 -10.55 -1.70
C HIS A 116 -5.92 -10.45 -0.92
N TYR A 117 -6.00 -11.16 0.20
CA TYR A 117 -7.16 -11.13 1.09
C TYR A 117 -7.02 -9.98 2.09
N ALA A 118 -8.14 -9.34 2.43
CA ALA A 118 -8.19 -8.32 3.47
C ALA A 118 -9.54 -8.32 4.20
N ILE A 119 -9.52 -7.78 5.41
CA ILE A 119 -10.70 -7.54 6.25
C ILE A 119 -10.85 -6.05 6.55
N SER A 120 -12.08 -5.58 6.74
CA SER A 120 -12.40 -4.17 6.91
C SER A 120 -13.50 -3.95 7.94
N SER A 121 -13.38 -2.85 8.69
CA SER A 121 -14.45 -2.36 9.56
C SER A 121 -15.44 -1.44 8.87
N ALA A 122 -15.06 -0.90 7.71
CA ALA A 122 -15.96 -0.16 6.84
C ALA A 122 -16.75 -1.12 5.94
N GLU A 123 -17.99 -0.75 5.63
CA GLU A 123 -18.76 -1.33 4.53
C GLU A 123 -18.18 -0.81 3.21
N LEU A 124 -17.58 -1.68 2.42
CA LEU A 124 -16.90 -1.31 1.17
C LEU A 124 -17.56 -1.94 -0.04
N THR A 125 -17.74 -1.17 -1.11
CA THR A 125 -18.05 -1.72 -2.44
C THR A 125 -16.82 -2.36 -3.09
N GLU A 126 -17.02 -3.15 -4.15
CA GLU A 126 -15.91 -3.73 -4.93
C GLU A 126 -14.93 -2.64 -5.42
N GLU A 127 -15.46 -1.48 -5.84
CA GLU A 127 -14.67 -0.34 -6.33
C GLU A 127 -13.88 0.34 -5.21
N GLN A 128 -14.52 0.61 -4.07
CA GLN A 128 -13.85 1.25 -2.92
C GLN A 128 -12.73 0.37 -2.38
N PHE A 129 -12.98 -0.93 -2.26
CA PHE A 129 -11.98 -1.91 -1.85
C PHE A 129 -10.81 -1.97 -2.85
N ALA A 130 -11.11 -2.09 -4.15
CA ALA A 130 -10.08 -2.12 -5.19
C ALA A 130 -9.20 -0.87 -5.17
N GLN A 131 -9.81 0.31 -4.97
CA GLN A 131 -9.10 1.57 -4.87
C GLN A 131 -8.23 1.64 -3.62
N ALA A 132 -8.73 1.22 -2.47
CA ALA A 132 -7.98 1.21 -1.21
C ALA A 132 -6.75 0.29 -1.27
N ILE A 133 -6.91 -0.95 -1.77
CA ILE A 133 -5.81 -1.89 -1.97
C ILE A 133 -4.78 -1.33 -2.96
N ARG A 134 -5.24 -0.72 -4.06
CA ARG A 134 -4.35 -0.09 -5.05
C ARG A 134 -3.56 1.07 -4.43
N SER A 135 -4.21 1.94 -3.67
CA SER A 135 -3.55 3.03 -2.95
C SER A 135 -2.52 2.52 -1.95
N HIS A 136 -2.84 1.43 -1.24
CA HIS A 136 -1.88 0.77 -0.34
C HIS A 136 -0.63 0.30 -1.09
N TRP A 137 -0.78 -0.43 -2.20
CA TRP A 137 0.37 -0.85 -3.03
C TRP A 137 1.13 0.30 -3.67
N GLN A 138 0.47 1.43 -3.97
CA GLN A 138 1.15 2.62 -4.47
C GLN A 138 2.10 3.20 -3.43
N ILE A 139 1.84 3.05 -2.13
CA ILE A 139 2.78 3.46 -1.08
C ILE A 139 4.06 2.64 -1.21
N GLU A 140 3.95 1.32 -1.32
CA GLU A 140 5.12 0.45 -1.47
C GLU A 140 5.92 0.74 -2.74
N ASN A 141 5.23 0.88 -3.88
CA ASN A 141 5.89 1.17 -5.15
C ASN A 141 6.51 2.58 -5.22
N ASN A 142 5.84 3.61 -4.69
CA ASN A 142 6.29 5.00 -4.83
C ASN A 142 7.17 5.48 -3.69
N LEU A 143 7.18 4.80 -2.55
CA LEU A 143 7.98 5.18 -1.38
C LEU A 143 9.09 4.17 -1.15
N HIS A 144 8.74 2.93 -0.78
CA HIS A 144 9.72 1.91 -0.38
C HIS A 144 10.68 1.59 -1.52
N TRP A 145 10.19 1.25 -2.71
CA TRP A 145 11.06 0.96 -3.85
C TRP A 145 11.98 2.13 -4.23
N ILE A 146 11.50 3.38 -4.11
CA ILE A 146 12.35 4.55 -4.38
C ILE A 146 13.43 4.71 -3.31
N LEU A 147 13.10 4.50 -2.04
CA LEU A 147 14.09 4.53 -0.95
C LEU A 147 15.12 3.41 -1.13
N ASP A 148 14.70 2.21 -1.48
CA ASP A 148 15.59 1.06 -1.67
C ASP A 148 16.48 1.25 -2.90
N VAL A 149 15.90 1.51 -4.07
CA VAL A 149 16.67 1.56 -5.34
C VAL A 149 17.37 2.89 -5.55
N SER A 150 16.69 4.01 -5.27
CA SER A 150 17.34 5.30 -5.41
C SER A 150 18.25 5.50 -4.21
N PHE A 151 17.75 5.50 -2.98
CA PHE A 151 18.53 5.85 -1.78
C PHE A 151 19.41 4.72 -1.23
N ARG A 152 19.34 3.50 -1.78
CA ARG A 152 20.15 2.35 -1.35
C ARG A 152 20.00 2.11 0.14
N GLU A 153 18.75 2.18 0.60
CA GLU A 153 18.41 2.02 2.00
C GLU A 153 18.84 0.64 2.52
N ASP A 154 18.52 -0.43 1.79
CA ASP A 154 18.92 -1.81 2.12
C ASP A 154 20.45 -2.04 2.14
N ASP A 155 21.19 -1.34 1.27
CA ASP A 155 22.66 -1.45 1.24
C ASP A 155 23.32 -0.73 2.44
N CYS A 156 22.55 0.04 3.21
CA CYS A 156 23.05 0.90 4.27
C CYS A 156 23.19 0.15 5.60
N LYS A 157 24.36 -0.47 5.80
CA LYS A 157 24.70 -1.23 7.02
C LYS A 157 25.09 -0.34 8.21
N ILE A 158 24.19 0.53 8.65
CA ILE A 158 24.42 1.42 9.80
C ILE A 158 23.71 0.86 11.03
N TYR A 159 24.49 0.46 12.04
CA TYR A 159 23.98 -0.22 13.25
C TYR A 159 24.18 0.58 14.54
N ARG A 160 24.61 1.86 14.46
CA ARG A 160 24.91 2.66 15.66
C ARG A 160 23.70 3.44 16.16
N LYS A 161 23.18 3.09 17.34
CA LYS A 161 22.15 3.86 18.07
C LYS A 161 21.02 4.29 17.12
N ASN A 162 20.61 5.56 17.16
CA ASN A 162 19.51 6.11 16.35
C ASN A 162 19.96 6.51 14.92
N ALA A 163 21.16 6.14 14.48
CA ALA A 163 21.66 6.57 13.18
C ALA A 163 20.84 6.03 12.00
N ALA A 164 20.32 4.79 12.11
CA ALA A 164 19.42 4.22 11.10
C ALA A 164 18.13 5.04 10.98
N GLU A 165 17.50 5.36 12.11
CA GLU A 165 16.27 6.16 12.17
C GLU A 165 16.48 7.58 11.65
N ASN A 166 17.54 8.26 12.10
CA ASN A 166 17.88 9.62 11.65
C ASN A 166 18.08 9.67 10.13
N ILE A 167 18.78 8.69 9.57
CA ILE A 167 19.04 8.62 8.12
C ILE A 167 17.76 8.30 7.36
N ALA A 168 16.90 7.42 7.87
CA ALA A 168 15.60 7.12 7.25
C ALA A 168 14.72 8.38 7.18
N ILE A 169 14.68 9.18 8.25
CA ILE A 169 13.96 10.47 8.27
C ILE A 169 14.54 11.43 7.21
N LEU A 170 15.86 11.62 7.18
CA LEU A 170 16.51 12.51 6.22
C LEU A 170 16.25 12.08 4.76
N ARG A 171 16.28 10.78 4.48
CA ARG A 171 15.94 10.24 3.14
C ARG A 171 14.51 10.54 2.75
N ARG A 172 13.56 10.39 3.67
CA ARG A 172 12.13 10.70 3.44
C ARG A 172 11.92 12.19 3.19
N VAL A 173 12.57 13.06 3.97
CA VAL A 173 12.56 14.51 3.74
C VAL A 173 13.11 14.83 2.34
N ALA A 174 14.30 14.34 2.01
CA ALA A 174 14.93 14.57 0.71
C ALA A 174 14.07 14.04 -0.46
N LEU A 175 13.45 12.87 -0.31
CA LEU A 175 12.56 12.30 -1.32
C LEU A 175 11.32 13.19 -1.55
N ASN A 176 10.70 13.69 -0.48
CA ASN A 176 9.56 14.59 -0.58
C ASN A 176 9.93 15.89 -1.31
N MET A 177 11.09 16.47 -1.00
CA MET A 177 11.60 17.66 -1.71
C MET A 177 11.83 17.38 -3.20
N LEU A 178 12.45 16.24 -3.55
CA LEU A 178 12.68 15.83 -4.94
C LEU A 178 11.39 15.53 -5.72
N LYS A 179 10.33 15.09 -5.02
CA LYS A 179 9.00 14.88 -5.60
C LYS A 179 8.26 16.21 -5.84
N LYS A 180 8.40 17.18 -4.95
CA LYS A 180 7.82 18.52 -5.10
C LYS A 180 8.46 19.35 -6.22
N GLU A 181 9.77 19.18 -6.43
CA GLU A 181 10.48 19.85 -7.52
C GLU A 181 9.90 19.41 -8.89
N THR A 182 9.73 20.35 -9.83
CA THR A 182 8.86 20.15 -11.02
C THR A 182 9.55 19.58 -12.25
N THR A 183 10.89 19.50 -12.28
CA THR A 183 11.64 19.00 -13.43
C THR A 183 11.24 17.57 -13.75
N LYS A 184 10.96 17.29 -15.03
CA LYS A 184 10.57 15.96 -15.54
C LYS A 184 11.77 15.02 -15.67
N LEU A 185 12.33 14.62 -14.53
CA LEU A 185 13.42 13.66 -14.41
C LEU A 185 13.11 12.61 -13.37
N SER A 186 13.68 11.42 -13.54
CA SER A 186 13.61 10.38 -12.49
C SER A 186 14.26 10.87 -11.20
N ILE A 187 13.78 10.37 -10.05
CA ILE A 187 14.34 10.72 -8.73
C ILE A 187 15.86 10.47 -8.68
N ARG A 188 16.33 9.38 -9.29
CA ARG A 188 17.77 9.08 -9.45
C ARG A 188 18.52 10.19 -10.19
N MET A 189 17.96 10.69 -11.29
CA MET A 189 18.57 11.77 -12.08
C MET A 189 18.50 13.11 -11.37
N LYS A 190 17.39 13.44 -10.70
CA LYS A 190 17.28 14.65 -9.88
C LYS A 190 18.32 14.66 -8.77
N ARG A 191 18.49 13.55 -8.05
CA ARG A 191 19.54 13.46 -7.02
C ARG A 191 20.94 13.63 -7.59
N LYS A 192 21.24 12.95 -8.71
CA LYS A 192 22.54 13.11 -9.38
C LYS A 192 22.76 14.58 -9.79
N ARG A 193 21.73 15.24 -10.31
CA ARG A 193 21.80 16.65 -10.72
C ARG A 193 21.97 17.59 -9.52
N ALA A 194 21.27 17.36 -8.42
CA ALA A 194 21.43 18.12 -7.17
C ALA A 194 22.85 17.99 -6.62
N TRP A 195 23.46 16.81 -6.73
CA TRP A 195 24.86 16.60 -6.35
C TRP A 195 25.86 17.33 -7.27
N MET A 196 25.54 17.48 -8.56
CA MET A 196 26.45 18.09 -9.55
C MET A 196 26.23 19.60 -9.76
N LYS A 197 25.06 20.13 -9.43
CA LYS A 197 24.67 21.53 -9.73
C LYS A 197 24.01 22.18 -8.52
N ILE A 198 24.74 23.11 -7.90
CA ILE A 198 24.26 23.85 -6.71
C ILE A 198 22.94 24.56 -6.99
N GLY A 199 22.80 25.25 -8.13
CA GLY A 199 21.54 25.92 -8.46
C GLY A 199 20.32 24.97 -8.59
N PHE A 200 20.53 23.70 -8.95
CA PHE A 200 19.44 22.72 -8.93
C PHE A 200 19.17 22.20 -7.51
N LEU A 201 20.19 22.07 -6.66
CA LEU A 201 20.00 21.76 -5.25
C LEU A 201 19.17 22.85 -4.56
N GLU A 202 19.46 24.12 -4.83
CA GLU A 202 18.68 25.26 -4.31
C GLU A 202 17.21 25.19 -4.72
N GLN A 203 16.92 24.88 -5.99
CA GLN A 203 15.54 24.68 -6.46
C GLN A 203 14.82 23.56 -5.72
N VAL A 204 15.51 22.44 -5.47
CA VAL A 204 14.95 21.31 -4.70
C VAL A 204 14.66 21.72 -3.25
N LEU A 205 15.59 22.45 -2.62
CA LEU A 205 15.42 22.95 -1.24
C LEU A 205 14.25 23.95 -1.17
N GLN A 206 14.20 24.93 -2.08
CA GLN A 206 13.12 25.91 -2.16
C GLN A 206 11.75 25.22 -2.34
N ALA A 207 11.63 24.26 -3.26
CA ALA A 207 10.40 23.50 -3.45
C ALA A 207 10.01 22.67 -2.20
N GLY A 208 10.99 22.26 -1.41
CA GLY A 208 10.80 21.58 -0.14
C GLY A 208 10.23 22.48 0.95
N PHE A 209 10.86 23.65 1.12
CA PHE A 209 10.58 24.61 2.19
C PHE A 209 9.39 25.52 1.93
N SER A 210 8.95 25.68 0.69
CA SER A 210 7.80 26.54 0.32
C SER A 210 6.43 26.12 0.90
N GLY A 211 6.39 25.13 1.80
CA GLY A 211 5.19 24.74 2.57
C GLY A 211 5.41 24.76 4.08
N LEU A 212 6.50 25.39 4.54
CA LEU A 212 6.81 25.65 5.95
C LEU A 212 6.53 27.10 6.36
N ASP A 213 6.28 27.99 5.39
CA ASP A 213 5.93 29.40 5.65
C ASP A 213 4.47 29.56 6.15
N ASP A 214 3.67 28.48 6.13
CA ASP A 214 2.27 28.43 6.60
C ASP A 214 2.12 27.76 7.99
N ILE A 215 3.21 27.62 8.77
CA ILE A 215 3.22 27.13 10.16
C ILE A 215 3.74 28.23 11.08
#